data_AF-A0A970N485-F1
#
_entry.id   AF-A0A970N485-F1
#
_cell.length_a   1.000
_cell.length_b   1.000
_cell.length_c   1.000
_cell.angle_alpha   90.00
_cell.angle_beta   90.00
_cell.angle_gamma   90.00
#
_symmetry.space_group_name_H-M   'P 1'
#
loop_
_entity.id
_entity.type
_entity.pdbx_description
1 polymer ?
#
loop_
_entity_poly.entity_id
_entity_poly.type
_entity_poly.pdbx_seq_one_letter_code
_entity_poly.pdbx_strand_id
1 'polypeptide(L)'
;MAKTKKEINYVEQHNKAVLRFQKTALFLLWAGVVSLIAILISVLRTDSGLGMALSINIFLNNLINGTSLSDVLKKLLIFIFALITGALFAALGYFARLGKLVFLLIGTSLYVLDFALTFFIYPLAFSSAFTFSIATHVVILGALGIAIYYYFLVIKLSKSQGAIINE
;
A
#
# COMPACT_ATOMS: atom_id res chain seq x y z
N MET A 1 -8.09 36.61 -25.44
CA MET A 1 -7.85 36.57 -23.98
C MET A 1 -8.50 35.40 -23.24
N ALA A 2 -9.63 34.83 -23.68
CA ALA A 2 -10.28 33.70 -22.99
C ALA A 2 -9.53 32.34 -23.09
N LYS A 3 -8.90 32.02 -24.24
CA LYS A 3 -8.11 30.78 -24.44
C LYS A 3 -6.94 30.67 -23.43
N THR A 4 -6.18 31.75 -23.25
CA THR A 4 -5.02 31.81 -22.33
C THR A 4 -5.40 31.58 -20.86
N LYS A 5 -6.54 32.15 -20.41
CA LYS A 5 -7.03 31.97 -19.04
C LYS A 5 -7.52 30.53 -18.78
N LYS A 6 -8.07 29.87 -19.81
CA LYS A 6 -8.56 28.48 -19.75
C LYS A 6 -7.39 27.48 -19.73
N GLU A 7 -6.32 27.73 -20.49
CA GLU A 7 -5.09 26.93 -20.47
C GLU A 7 -4.35 26.98 -19.13
N ILE A 8 -4.18 28.18 -18.54
CA ILE A 8 -3.51 28.34 -17.25
C ILE A 8 -4.24 27.55 -16.15
N ASN A 9 -5.58 27.59 -16.14
CA ASN A 9 -6.41 26.85 -15.20
C ASN A 9 -6.28 25.32 -15.38
N TYR A 10 -6.21 24.84 -16.63
CA TYR A 10 -5.99 23.42 -16.90
C TYR A 10 -4.65 22.92 -16.37
N VAL A 11 -3.55 23.61 -16.70
CA VAL A 11 -2.19 23.17 -16.31
C VAL A 11 -2.07 23.07 -14.80
N GLU A 12 -2.64 24.04 -14.08
CA GLU A 12 -2.65 24.05 -12.62
C GLU A 12 -3.43 22.87 -12.03
N GLN A 13 -4.64 22.60 -12.55
CA GLN A 13 -5.47 21.47 -12.09
C GLN A 13 -4.81 20.12 -12.39
N HIS A 14 -4.24 19.96 -13.58
CA HIS A 14 -3.54 18.75 -13.99
C HIS A 14 -2.32 18.49 -13.07
N ASN A 15 -1.48 19.49 -12.86
CA ASN A 15 -0.29 19.36 -12.02
C ASN A 15 -0.65 19.04 -10.55
N LYS A 16 -1.71 19.67 -10.02
CA LYS A 16 -2.24 19.33 -8.70
C LYS A 16 -2.72 17.88 -8.63
N ALA A 17 -3.43 17.40 -9.65
CA ALA A 17 -3.91 16.02 -9.71
C ALA A 17 -2.76 15.00 -9.78
N VAL A 18 -1.73 15.26 -10.62
CA VAL A 18 -0.53 14.43 -10.72
C VAL A 18 0.21 14.36 -9.38
N LEU A 19 0.41 15.50 -8.71
CA LEU A 19 1.07 15.54 -7.41
C LEU A 19 0.30 14.75 -6.35
N ARG A 20 -1.03 14.87 -6.33
CA ARG A 20 -1.88 14.10 -5.40
C ARG A 20 -1.78 12.61 -5.68
N PHE A 21 -1.93 12.20 -6.94
CA PHE A 21 -1.74 10.82 -7.38
C PHE A 21 -0.40 10.24 -6.91
N GLN A 22 0.71 10.93 -7.19
CA GLN A 22 2.05 10.46 -6.84
C GLN A 22 2.22 10.31 -5.33
N LYS A 23 1.69 11.25 -4.55
CA LYS A 23 1.75 11.21 -3.07
C LYS A 23 0.92 10.07 -2.50
N THR A 24 -0.27 9.83 -3.03
CA THR A 24 -1.17 8.79 -2.51
C THR A 24 -0.76 7.40 -2.98
N ALA A 25 -0.17 7.26 -4.17
CA ALA A 25 0.39 5.99 -4.65
C ALA A 25 1.57 5.51 -3.78
N LEU A 26 2.31 6.43 -3.13
CA LEU A 26 3.37 6.08 -2.19
C LEU A 26 2.88 5.37 -0.92
N PHE A 27 1.59 5.40 -0.61
CA PHE A 27 1.07 4.64 0.54
C PHE A 27 1.23 3.12 0.37
N LEU A 28 1.26 2.65 -0.88
CA LEU A 28 1.58 1.25 -1.16
C LEU A 28 3.03 0.90 -0.77
N LEU A 29 3.95 1.84 -0.98
CA LEU A 29 5.34 1.69 -0.55
C LEU A 29 5.44 1.75 0.98
N TRP A 30 4.68 2.64 1.62
CA TRP A 30 4.61 2.74 3.08
C TRP A 30 4.15 1.45 3.75
N ALA A 31 3.18 0.74 3.16
CA ALA A 31 2.76 -0.57 3.65
C ALA A 31 3.95 -1.55 3.77
N GLY A 32 4.79 -1.63 2.75
CA GLY A 32 5.99 -2.46 2.76
C GLY A 32 7.02 -2.01 3.80
N VAL A 33 7.30 -0.70 3.89
CA VAL A 33 8.27 -0.15 4.84
C VAL A 33 7.84 -0.37 6.30
N VAL A 34 6.58 -0.08 6.62
CA VAL A 34 6.04 -0.25 7.98
C VAL A 34 6.06 -1.71 8.38
N SER A 35 5.72 -2.62 7.46
CA SER A 35 5.78 -4.05 7.72
C SER A 35 7.21 -4.55 7.99
N LEU A 36 8.21 -4.04 7.27
CA LEU A 36 9.61 -4.38 7.52
C LEU A 36 10.07 -3.91 8.90
N ILE A 37 9.73 -2.68 9.28
CA ILE A 37 10.05 -2.14 10.61
C ILE A 37 9.37 -2.95 11.71
N ALA A 38 8.08 -3.27 11.54
CA ALA A 38 7.34 -4.09 12.50
C ALA A 38 8.01 -5.46 12.69
N ILE A 39 8.46 -6.12 11.62
CA ILE A 39 9.06 -7.44 11.74
C ILE A 39 10.48 -7.37 12.33
N LEU A 40 11.26 -6.34 12.01
CA LEU A 40 12.53 -6.09 12.69
C LEU A 40 12.35 -5.96 14.21
N ILE A 41 11.34 -5.20 14.65
CA ILE A 41 11.01 -5.07 16.08
C ILE A 41 10.55 -6.42 16.66
N SER A 42 9.73 -7.17 15.92
CA SER A 42 9.24 -8.50 16.33
C SER A 42 10.39 -9.50 16.56
N VAL A 43 11.40 -9.51 15.68
CA VAL A 43 12.60 -10.36 15.82
C VAL A 43 13.40 -9.99 17.07
N LEU A 44 13.49 -8.69 17.39
CA LEU A 44 14.24 -8.20 18.56
C LEU A 44 13.49 -8.39 19.89
N ARG A 45 12.15 -8.32 19.87
CA ARG A 45 11.30 -8.44 21.07
C ARG A 45 10.67 -9.82 21.27
N THR A 46 10.91 -10.76 20.36
CA THR A 46 10.31 -12.11 20.37
C THR A 46 8.77 -12.09 20.48
N ASP A 47 8.14 -11.09 19.85
CA ASP A 47 6.69 -10.91 19.91
C ASP A 47 6.12 -10.91 18.48
N SER A 48 5.29 -11.90 18.15
CA SER A 48 4.93 -12.24 16.76
C SER A 48 3.82 -11.36 16.15
N GLY A 49 3.25 -10.43 16.91
CA GLY A 49 1.93 -9.84 16.60
C GLY A 49 1.86 -8.31 16.63
N LEU A 50 2.83 -7.61 16.06
CA LEU A 50 2.70 -6.15 15.92
C LEU A 50 1.64 -5.83 14.86
N GLY A 51 0.56 -5.14 15.28
CA GLY A 51 -0.56 -4.75 14.40
C GLY A 51 -0.19 -3.84 13.22
N MET A 52 1.07 -3.42 13.13
CA MET A 52 1.65 -2.69 11.99
C MET A 52 2.15 -3.59 10.86
N ALA A 53 2.37 -4.89 11.11
CA ALA A 53 2.83 -5.82 10.08
C ALA A 53 1.69 -6.14 9.10
N LEU A 54 2.05 -6.42 7.84
CA LEU A 54 1.11 -7.03 6.90
C LEU A 54 0.55 -8.31 7.49
N SER A 55 -0.76 -8.51 7.34
CA SER A 55 -1.45 -9.68 7.86
C SER A 55 -0.82 -10.98 7.34
N ILE A 56 -0.45 -11.02 6.06
CA ILE A 56 0.20 -12.18 5.45
C ILE A 56 1.48 -12.56 6.17
N ASN A 57 2.24 -11.59 6.68
CA ASN A 57 3.45 -11.88 7.45
C ASN A 57 3.10 -12.47 8.82
N ILE A 58 2.07 -11.97 9.50
CA ILE A 58 1.63 -12.56 10.78
C ILE A 58 1.13 -13.99 10.56
N PHE A 59 0.38 -14.23 9.49
CA PHE A 59 -0.07 -15.58 9.12
C PHE A 59 1.10 -16.53 8.84
N LEU A 60 2.07 -16.11 8.02
CA LEU A 60 3.27 -16.90 7.73
C LEU A 60 4.10 -17.16 8.99
N ASN A 61 4.23 -16.17 9.88
CA ASN A 61 4.92 -16.33 11.15
C ASN A 61 4.25 -17.40 12.01
N ASN A 62 2.92 -17.41 12.10
CA ASN A 62 2.18 -18.43 12.84
C ASN A 62 2.38 -19.83 12.24
N LEU A 63 2.36 -19.96 10.92
CA LEU A 63 2.66 -21.24 10.24
C LEU A 63 4.08 -21.72 10.53
N ILE A 64 5.09 -20.84 10.44
CA ILE A 64 6.49 -21.17 10.71
C ILE A 64 6.68 -21.59 12.17
N ASN A 65 6.05 -20.88 13.11
CA ASN A 65 6.16 -21.20 14.53
C ASN A 65 5.53 -22.56 14.88
N GLY A 66 4.51 -22.99 14.14
CA GLY A 66 3.90 -24.33 14.26
C GLY A 66 4.76 -25.49 13.76
N THR A 67 5.91 -25.22 13.14
CA THR A 67 6.82 -26.28 12.66
C THR A 67 7.79 -26.76 13.76
N SER A 68 8.40 -27.93 13.55
CA SER A 68 9.47 -28.48 14.41
C SER A 68 10.87 -27.95 14.07
N LEU A 69 10.98 -26.84 13.31
CA LEU A 69 12.27 -26.23 12.98
C LEU A 69 12.94 -25.61 14.21
N SER A 70 14.27 -25.45 14.17
CA SER A 70 14.99 -24.73 15.23
C SER A 70 14.61 -23.25 15.26
N ASP A 71 14.70 -22.63 16.44
CA ASP A 71 14.33 -21.22 16.62
C ASP A 71 15.12 -20.27 15.72
N VAL A 72 16.40 -20.58 15.48
CA VAL A 72 17.26 -19.80 14.57
C VAL A 72 16.69 -19.83 13.15
N LEU A 73 16.29 -21.01 12.67
CA LEU A 73 15.75 -21.19 11.33
C LEU A 73 14.37 -20.54 11.19
N LYS A 74 13.52 -20.64 12.22
CA LYS A 74 12.22 -19.95 12.27
C LYS A 74 12.38 -18.43 12.12
N LYS A 75 13.27 -17.81 12.91
CA LYS A 75 13.55 -16.37 12.85
C LYS A 75 14.09 -15.96 11.47
N LEU A 76 14.98 -16.77 10.88
CA LEU A 76 15.52 -16.50 9.56
C LEU A 76 14.42 -16.53 8.48
N LEU A 77 13.54 -17.52 8.49
CA LEU A 77 12.43 -17.62 7.54
C LEU A 77 11.45 -16.45 7.68
N ILE A 78 11.06 -16.12 8.91
CA ILE A 78 10.20 -14.96 9.21
C ILE A 78 10.80 -13.67 8.63
N PHE A 79 12.10 -13.46 8.84
CA PHE A 79 12.81 -12.29 8.31
C PHE A 79 12.87 -12.28 6.77
N ILE A 80 13.12 -13.43 6.14
CA ILE A 80 13.16 -13.55 4.68
C ILE A 80 11.78 -13.24 4.07
N PHE A 81 10.69 -13.79 4.62
CA PHE A 81 9.34 -13.53 4.11
C PHE A 81 8.94 -12.06 4.28
N ALA A 82 9.32 -11.45 5.41
CA ALA A 82 9.16 -10.02 5.62
C ALA A 82 9.85 -9.18 4.55
N LEU A 83 11.12 -9.51 4.25
CA LEU A 83 11.89 -8.85 3.20
C LEU A 83 11.23 -8.98 1.84
N ILE A 84 10.80 -10.19 1.48
CA ILE A 84 10.16 -10.45 0.18
C ILE A 84 8.86 -9.67 0.04
N THR A 85 7.97 -9.74 1.04
CA THR A 85 6.67 -9.05 0.98
C THR A 85 6.84 -7.53 1.05
N GLY A 86 7.74 -7.03 1.90
CA GLY A 86 8.07 -5.61 1.98
C GLY A 86 8.63 -5.07 0.67
N ALA A 87 9.58 -5.78 0.06
CA ALA A 87 10.15 -5.42 -1.24
C ALA A 87 9.12 -5.45 -2.36
N LEU A 88 8.21 -6.44 -2.36
CA LEU A 88 7.11 -6.52 -3.33
C LEU A 88 6.21 -5.27 -3.27
N PHE A 89 5.71 -4.91 -2.09
CA PHE A 89 4.86 -3.74 -1.93
C PHE A 89 5.60 -2.42 -2.24
N ALA A 90 6.88 -2.33 -1.86
CA ALA A 90 7.72 -1.19 -2.21
C ALA A 90 7.89 -1.04 -3.74
N ALA A 91 8.18 -2.14 -4.45
CA ALA A 91 8.33 -2.14 -5.90
C ALA A 91 7.02 -1.77 -6.61
N LEU A 92 5.90 -2.36 -6.19
CA LEU A 92 4.58 -2.01 -6.70
C LEU A 92 4.27 -0.52 -6.49
N GLY A 93 4.64 0.03 -5.33
CA GLY A 93 4.39 1.44 -5.00
C GLY A 93 5.25 2.39 -5.82
N TYR A 94 6.51 2.01 -6.06
CA TYR A 94 7.41 2.75 -6.95
C TYR A 94 6.87 2.80 -8.39
N PHE A 95 6.51 1.66 -8.98
CA PHE A 95 5.97 1.64 -10.35
C PHE A 95 4.59 2.30 -10.45
N ALA A 96 3.74 2.16 -9.43
CA ALA A 96 2.47 2.87 -9.37
C ALA A 96 2.68 4.39 -9.41
N ARG A 97 3.63 4.92 -8.63
CA ARG A 97 3.97 6.37 -8.64
C ARG A 97 4.39 6.88 -10.02
N LEU A 98 5.01 6.04 -10.85
CA LEU A 98 5.38 6.38 -12.23
C LEU A 98 4.18 6.43 -13.20
N GLY A 99 2.94 6.31 -12.72
CA GLY A 99 1.74 6.39 -13.55
C GLY A 99 1.36 5.07 -14.20
N LYS A 100 1.96 3.95 -13.78
CA LYS A 100 1.63 2.63 -14.32
C LYS A 100 0.45 2.03 -13.54
N LEU A 101 -0.78 2.24 -14.06
CA LEU A 101 -2.04 1.83 -13.40
C LEU A 101 -2.06 0.34 -12.99
N VAL A 102 -1.52 -0.54 -13.83
CA VAL A 102 -1.51 -1.99 -13.56
C VAL A 102 -0.88 -2.30 -12.21
N PHE A 103 0.23 -1.67 -11.85
CA PHE A 103 0.89 -1.89 -10.56
C PHE A 103 0.09 -1.31 -9.39
N LEU A 104 -0.62 -0.19 -9.59
CA LEU A 104 -1.53 0.36 -8.59
C LEU A 104 -2.70 -0.60 -8.32
N LEU A 105 -3.31 -1.16 -9.37
CA LEU A 105 -4.43 -2.08 -9.24
C LEU A 105 -4.02 -3.42 -8.63
N ILE A 106 -2.89 -4.00 -9.07
CA ILE A 106 -2.32 -5.22 -8.49
C ILE A 106 -2.00 -4.98 -7.01
N GLY A 107 -1.27 -3.90 -6.69
CA GLY A 107 -0.92 -3.54 -5.32
C GLY A 107 -2.14 -3.34 -4.42
N THR A 108 -3.14 -2.61 -4.91
CA THR A 108 -4.39 -2.39 -4.16
C THR A 108 -5.12 -3.71 -3.93
N SER A 109 -5.20 -4.57 -4.94
CA SER A 109 -5.86 -5.88 -4.82
C SER A 109 -5.16 -6.77 -3.79
N LEU A 110 -3.82 -6.84 -3.84
CA LEU A 110 -3.03 -7.58 -2.85
C LEU A 110 -3.22 -7.01 -1.44
N TYR A 111 -3.29 -5.68 -1.30
CA TYR A 111 -3.50 -5.03 -0.01
C TYR A 111 -4.93 -5.26 0.53
N VAL A 112 -5.94 -5.34 -0.34
CA VAL A 112 -7.31 -5.73 0.05
C VAL A 112 -7.34 -7.17 0.56
N LEU A 113 -6.64 -8.10 -0.11
CA LEU A 113 -6.52 -9.48 0.37
C LEU A 113 -5.79 -9.55 1.72
N ASP A 114 -4.75 -8.75 1.90
CA ASP A 114 -4.04 -8.64 3.19
C ASP A 114 -4.96 -8.12 4.30
N PHE A 115 -5.78 -7.12 4.02
CA PHE A 115 -6.79 -6.62 4.96
C PHE A 115 -7.86 -7.67 5.29
N ALA A 116 -8.33 -8.42 4.30
CA ALA A 116 -9.27 -9.52 4.54
C ALA A 116 -8.66 -10.59 5.44
N LEU A 117 -7.37 -10.88 5.27
CA LEU A 117 -6.64 -11.85 6.07
C LEU A 117 -6.54 -11.44 7.56
N THR A 118 -6.57 -10.13 7.88
CA THR A 118 -6.59 -9.64 9.27
C THR A 118 -7.74 -10.26 10.07
N PHE A 119 -8.91 -10.44 9.47
CA PHE A 119 -10.10 -11.00 10.14
C PHE A 119 -10.01 -12.50 10.41
N PHE A 120 -9.10 -13.22 9.73
CA PHE A 120 -8.85 -14.64 9.96
C PHE A 120 -7.74 -14.88 10.98
N ILE A 121 -6.77 -13.97 11.07
CA ILE A 121 -5.59 -14.12 11.94
C ILE A 121 -5.91 -13.76 13.38
N TYR A 122 -6.63 -12.65 13.58
CA TYR A 122 -7.00 -12.22 14.92
C TYR A 122 -8.33 -12.90 15.29
N PRO A 123 -8.38 -13.75 16.34
CA PRO A 123 -9.64 -14.31 16.81
C PRO A 123 -10.59 -13.16 17.18
N LEU A 124 -11.92 -13.42 17.14
CA LEU A 124 -13.02 -12.46 17.38
C LEU A 124 -12.96 -11.66 18.70
N ALA A 125 -11.95 -11.89 19.54
CA ALA A 125 -11.57 -11.01 20.64
C ALA A 125 -10.85 -9.77 20.08
N PHE A 126 -11.54 -8.62 20.08
CA PHE A 126 -11.05 -7.30 19.70
C PHE A 126 -9.85 -6.82 20.53
N SER A 127 -8.67 -7.42 20.30
CA SER A 127 -7.43 -6.96 20.91
C SER A 127 -7.03 -5.58 20.36
N SER A 128 -6.27 -4.83 21.15
CA SER A 128 -5.70 -3.55 20.71
C SER A 128 -4.88 -3.69 19.41
N ALA A 129 -4.18 -4.82 19.24
CA ALA A 129 -3.44 -5.14 18.03
C ALA A 129 -4.35 -5.32 16.80
N PHE A 130 -5.49 -5.99 16.95
CA PHE A 130 -6.50 -6.13 15.89
C PHE A 130 -7.06 -4.77 15.48
N THR A 131 -7.55 -3.97 16.45
CA THR A 131 -8.11 -2.64 16.18
C THR A 131 -7.10 -1.74 15.48
N PHE A 132 -5.84 -1.74 15.94
CA PHE A 132 -4.77 -0.98 15.32
C PHE A 132 -4.45 -1.44 13.90
N SER A 133 -4.46 -2.76 13.66
CA SER A 133 -4.25 -3.32 12.33
C SER A 133 -5.35 -2.90 11.37
N ILE A 134 -6.62 -3.01 11.77
CA ILE A 134 -7.75 -2.55 10.96
C ILE A 134 -7.64 -1.06 10.63
N ALA A 135 -7.37 -0.21 11.63
CA ALA A 135 -7.23 1.23 11.42
C ALA A 135 -6.12 1.55 10.40
N THR A 136 -4.97 0.89 10.53
CA THR A 136 -3.83 1.05 9.62
C THR A 136 -4.20 0.66 8.18
N HIS A 137 -4.85 -0.49 7.99
CA HIS A 137 -5.29 -0.94 6.68
C HIS A 137 -6.31 0.00 6.05
N VAL A 138 -7.29 0.49 6.81
CA VAL A 138 -8.30 1.44 6.33
C VAL A 138 -7.65 2.74 5.83
N VAL A 139 -6.65 3.27 6.55
CA VAL A 139 -5.91 4.46 6.11
C VAL A 139 -5.17 4.21 4.79
N ILE A 140 -4.48 3.07 4.66
CA ILE A 140 -3.75 2.74 3.43
C ILE A 140 -4.72 2.50 2.27
N LEU A 141 -5.79 1.72 2.45
CA LEU A 141 -6.82 1.49 1.44
C LEU A 141 -7.50 2.80 1.00
N GLY A 142 -7.80 3.69 1.95
CA GLY A 142 -8.33 5.02 1.65
C GLY A 142 -7.39 5.82 0.76
N ALA A 143 -6.09 5.83 1.07
CA ALA A 143 -5.08 6.49 0.24
C ALA A 143 -4.98 5.87 -1.16
N LEU A 144 -5.07 4.55 -1.29
CA LEU A 144 -5.06 3.86 -2.59
C LEU A 144 -6.31 4.19 -3.42
N GLY A 145 -7.50 4.24 -2.80
CA GLY A 145 -8.72 4.70 -3.46
C GLY A 145 -8.61 6.13 -3.98
N ILE A 146 -8.01 7.03 -3.19
CA ILE A 146 -7.71 8.40 -3.62
C ILE A 146 -6.70 8.42 -4.79
N ALA A 147 -5.68 7.56 -4.76
CA ALA A 147 -4.71 7.45 -5.85
C ALA A 147 -5.39 7.03 -7.17
N ILE A 148 -6.26 6.01 -7.13
CA ILE A 148 -7.02 5.56 -8.29
C ILE A 148 -7.91 6.68 -8.82
N TYR A 149 -8.60 7.41 -7.94
CA TYR A 149 -9.40 8.57 -8.33
C TYR A 149 -8.57 9.64 -9.06
N TYR A 150 -7.43 10.06 -8.50
CA TYR A 150 -6.58 11.06 -9.14
C TYR A 150 -5.96 10.58 -10.45
N TYR A 151 -5.66 9.29 -10.56
CA TYR A 151 -5.19 8.70 -11.82
C TYR A 151 -6.19 8.94 -12.96
N PHE A 152 -7.46 8.62 -12.73
CA PHE A 152 -8.51 8.85 -13.74
C PHE A 152 -8.81 10.33 -13.96
N LEU A 153 -8.68 11.17 -12.93
CA LEU A 153 -8.82 12.61 -13.07
C LEU A 153 -7.74 13.20 -13.99
N VAL A 154 -6.48 12.76 -13.84
CA VAL A 154 -5.37 13.17 -14.72
C VAL A 154 -5.71 12.82 -16.18
N ILE A 155 -6.13 11.58 -16.46
CA ILE A 155 -6.50 11.15 -17.82
C ILE A 155 -7.66 11.99 -18.37
N LYS A 156 -8.70 12.24 -17.57
CA LYS A 156 -9.86 13.03 -17.99
C LYS A 156 -9.46 14.45 -18.37
N LEU A 157 -8.62 15.08 -17.56
CA LEU A 157 -8.09 16.41 -17.83
C LEU A 157 -7.29 16.40 -19.14
N SER A 158 -6.35 15.48 -19.32
CA SER A 158 -5.53 15.43 -20.54
C SER A 158 -6.36 15.25 -21.82
N LYS A 159 -7.41 14.41 -21.79
CA LYS A 159 -8.34 14.26 -22.92
C LYS A 159 -9.11 15.55 -23.21
N SER A 160 -9.56 16.26 -22.17
CA SER A 160 -10.27 17.53 -22.34
C SER A 160 -9.38 18.61 -22.95
N GLN A 161 -8.08 18.63 -22.65
CA GLN A 161 -7.14 19.57 -23.27
C GLN A 161 -6.93 19.24 -24.75
N GLY A 162 -6.75 17.96 -25.09
CA GLY A 162 -6.60 17.52 -26.48
C GLY A 162 -7.82 17.86 -27.36
N ALA A 163 -9.03 17.79 -26.81
CA ALA A 163 -10.24 18.25 -27.51
C ALA A 163 -10.24 19.75 -27.79
N ILE A 164 -9.77 20.59 -26.84
CA ILE A 164 -9.74 22.05 -26.98
C ILE A 164 -8.66 22.53 -27.98
N ILE A 165 -7.57 21.77 -28.16
CA ILE A 165 -6.50 22.14 -29.11
C ILE A 165 -6.90 21.83 -30.56
N ASN A 166 -7.79 20.85 -30.76
CA ASN A 166 -8.26 20.44 -32.09
C ASN A 166 -9.52 21.22 -32.55
N GLU A 167 -9.96 22.24 -31.79
CA GLU A 167 -11.04 23.21 -32.09
C GLU A 167 -10.48 24.63 -32.32
#